data_AF-A0A7G8BPQ6-F1
#
_entry.id   AF-A0A7G8BPQ6-F1
#
_cell.length_a   1.000
_cell.length_b   1.000
_cell.length_c   1.000
_cell.angle_alpha   90.00
_cell.angle_beta   90.00
_cell.angle_gamma   90.00
#
_symmetry.space_group_name_H-M   'P 1'
#
loop_
_entity.id
_entity.type
_entity.pdbx_description
1 polymer ?
#
loop_
_entity_poly.entity_id
_entity_poly.type
_entity_poly.pdbx_seq_one_letter_code
_entity_poly.pdbx_strand_id
1 'polypeptide(L)'
;MKITIHHGVTRDNAFVPRMGELLARKLASADMLGRLQIVRHAYAKTKKQLPLSAAGSHVKFDEGDVDLGIGFDVGGNDAADYVSRLTPVTKQVFDGLTSQYRKDAFTLAATSDVRLVQKVQAALADIASKGGTASDFRAAANKIADDAGVTELNAFTLDTAYNTAMQKAYSSGRLVQMREPHMMEALPFWQYWTVGDLRVRPEHAVLDGFCAHAIDPVWLKIYPPSGFNCRCSVVPIPAEEAPKDSDQGGLERLPALAMVLVPQQGFTSLLHAI
;
A
#
# COMPACT_ATOMS: atom_id res chain seq x y z
N MET A 1 13.36 -58.28 4.65
CA MET A 1 12.49 -57.30 5.32
C MET A 1 12.58 -55.98 4.54
N LYS A 2 11.65 -55.72 3.62
CA LYS A 2 11.59 -54.49 2.82
C LYS A 2 10.65 -53.52 3.54
N ILE A 3 11.16 -52.38 3.98
CA ILE A 3 10.35 -51.31 4.54
C ILE A 3 10.03 -50.35 3.38
N THR A 4 8.79 -50.38 2.92
CA THR A 4 8.24 -49.40 1.99
C THR A 4 7.66 -48.26 2.81
N ILE A 5 8.22 -47.06 2.73
CA ILE A 5 7.69 -45.87 3.41
C ILE A 5 6.74 -45.17 2.44
N HIS A 6 5.44 -45.32 2.63
CA HIS A 6 4.42 -44.52 1.93
C HIS A 6 4.47 -43.07 2.43
N HIS A 7 4.99 -42.14 1.61
CA HIS A 7 4.85 -40.71 1.84
C HIS A 7 3.47 -40.25 1.34
N GLY A 8 2.45 -40.43 2.18
CA GLY A 8 1.15 -39.80 2.01
C GLY A 8 1.06 -38.50 2.80
N VAL A 9 1.70 -37.43 2.35
CA VAL A 9 1.40 -36.08 2.85
C VAL A 9 0.19 -35.57 2.07
N THR A 10 -1.01 -35.79 2.60
CA THR A 10 -2.20 -35.09 2.10
C THR A 10 -2.04 -33.62 2.45
N ARG A 11 -1.89 -32.75 1.45
CA ARG A 11 -1.99 -31.30 1.64
C ARG A 11 -3.37 -30.99 2.21
N ASP A 12 -3.41 -30.55 3.47
CA ASP A 12 -4.62 -30.02 4.08
C ASP A 12 -4.94 -28.67 3.41
N ASN A 13 -5.79 -28.72 2.38
CA ASN A 13 -6.28 -27.53 1.68
C ASN A 13 -7.13 -26.61 2.57
N ALA A 14 -7.45 -27.01 3.81
CA ALA A 14 -8.12 -26.17 4.79
C ALA A 14 -7.16 -25.47 5.76
N PHE A 15 -5.85 -25.76 5.75
CA PHE A 15 -4.87 -25.12 6.64
C PHE A 15 -4.70 -23.62 6.34
N VAL A 16 -4.56 -23.25 5.06
CA VAL A 16 -4.38 -21.84 4.64
C VAL A 16 -5.64 -21.00 4.88
N PRO A 17 -6.87 -21.47 4.56
CA PRO A 17 -8.10 -20.77 4.93
C PRO A 17 -8.29 -20.64 6.44
N ARG A 18 -7.99 -21.69 7.23
CA ARG A 18 -8.15 -21.69 8.69
C ARG A 18 -7.13 -20.78 9.38
N MET A 19 -5.89 -20.74 8.86
CA MET A 19 -4.89 -19.75 9.27
C MET A 19 -5.28 -18.35 8.83
N GLY A 20 -5.86 -18.17 7.64
CA GLY A 20 -6.41 -16.89 7.17
C GLY A 20 -7.54 -16.37 8.06
N GLU A 21 -8.45 -17.24 8.51
CA GLU A 21 -9.52 -16.88 9.45
C GLU A 21 -8.99 -16.63 10.87
N LEU A 22 -8.00 -17.39 11.34
CA LEU A 22 -7.35 -17.14 12.63
C LEU A 22 -6.55 -15.83 12.62
N LEU A 23 -5.84 -15.55 11.53
CA LEU A 23 -5.12 -14.30 11.31
C LEU A 23 -6.10 -13.14 11.18
N ALA A 24 -7.22 -13.30 10.45
CA ALA A 24 -8.28 -12.30 10.35
C ALA A 24 -8.94 -12.04 11.70
N ARG A 25 -9.22 -13.05 12.52
CA ARG A 25 -9.77 -12.89 13.88
C ARG A 25 -8.77 -12.23 14.84
N LYS A 26 -7.48 -12.58 14.74
CA LYS A 26 -6.42 -12.02 15.60
C LYS A 26 -6.00 -10.62 15.17
N LEU A 27 -5.95 -10.34 13.87
CA LEU A 27 -5.75 -9.01 13.31
C LEU A 27 -6.96 -8.12 13.55
N ALA A 28 -8.19 -8.58 13.33
CA ALA A 28 -9.39 -7.80 13.65
C ALA A 28 -9.50 -7.50 15.14
N SER A 29 -9.14 -8.44 16.02
CA SER A 29 -9.12 -8.18 17.46
C SER A 29 -7.99 -7.23 17.88
N ALA A 30 -6.78 -7.38 17.31
CA ALA A 30 -5.64 -6.51 17.60
C ALA A 30 -5.82 -5.10 17.00
N ASP A 31 -6.45 -5.01 15.84
CA ASP A 31 -6.82 -3.78 15.13
C ASP A 31 -7.99 -3.10 15.83
N MET A 32 -9.05 -3.80 16.24
CA MET A 32 -10.10 -3.24 17.10
C MET A 32 -9.56 -2.79 18.46
N LEU A 33 -8.64 -3.53 19.07
CA LEU A 33 -8.00 -3.12 20.34
C LEU A 33 -7.09 -1.90 20.14
N GLY A 34 -6.32 -1.85 19.05
CA GLY A 34 -5.53 -0.68 18.66
C GLY A 34 -6.41 0.54 18.38
N ARG A 35 -7.51 0.37 17.63
CA ARG A 35 -8.50 1.43 17.35
C ARG A 35 -9.24 1.88 18.61
N LEU A 36 -9.61 0.95 19.49
CA LEU A 36 -10.23 1.28 20.77
C LEU A 36 -9.24 2.04 21.66
N GLN A 37 -7.95 1.67 21.66
CA GLN A 37 -6.90 2.39 22.36
C GLN A 37 -6.72 3.81 21.78
N ILE A 38 -6.65 3.96 20.46
CA ILE A 38 -6.55 5.24 19.76
C ILE A 38 -7.77 6.13 20.05
N VAL A 39 -8.99 5.62 19.89
CA VAL A 39 -10.24 6.36 20.14
C VAL A 39 -10.38 6.73 21.61
N ARG A 40 -10.02 5.82 22.53
CA ARG A 40 -10.01 6.11 23.97
C ARG A 40 -8.98 7.19 24.31
N HIS A 41 -7.80 7.13 23.72
CA HIS A 41 -6.75 8.12 23.91
C HIS A 41 -7.16 9.50 23.38
N ALA A 42 -7.67 9.55 22.15
CA ALA A 42 -8.09 10.77 21.50
C ALA A 42 -9.33 11.39 22.16
N TYR A 43 -10.28 10.59 22.64
CA TYR A 43 -11.38 11.06 23.49
C TYR A 43 -10.88 11.67 24.81
N ALA A 44 -9.89 11.03 25.45
CA ALA A 44 -9.33 11.51 26.71
C ALA A 44 -8.72 12.91 26.57
N LYS A 45 -8.04 13.20 25.45
CA LYS A 45 -7.43 14.50 25.14
C LYS A 45 -8.41 15.55 24.62
N THR A 46 -9.19 15.23 23.61
CA THR A 46 -10.01 16.22 22.90
C THR A 46 -11.40 16.42 23.51
N LYS A 47 -11.82 15.50 24.39
CA LYS A 47 -13.20 15.39 24.93
C LYS A 47 -14.29 15.24 23.88
N LYS A 48 -13.92 14.94 22.63
CA LYS A 48 -14.84 14.69 21.51
C LYS A 48 -14.91 13.19 21.27
N GLN A 49 -16.12 12.63 21.17
CA GLN A 49 -16.29 11.25 20.71
C GLN A 49 -15.90 11.19 19.24
N LEU A 50 -14.85 10.43 18.94
CA LEU A 50 -14.48 10.12 17.56
C LEU A 50 -15.29 8.90 17.12
N PRO A 51 -15.94 8.94 15.95
CA PRO A 51 -16.68 7.80 15.45
C PRO A 51 -15.72 6.62 15.22
N LEU A 52 -16.07 5.45 15.75
CA LEU A 52 -15.48 4.18 15.35
C LEU A 52 -16.16 3.76 14.03
N SER A 53 -15.81 4.40 12.90
CA SER A 53 -16.35 3.96 11.62
C SER A 53 -15.59 2.74 11.09
N ALA A 54 -16.36 1.84 10.48
CA ALA A 54 -15.96 0.52 10.01
C ALA A 54 -15.97 0.40 8.47
N ALA A 55 -16.16 1.49 7.71
CA ALA A 55 -16.29 1.46 6.25
C ALA A 55 -15.77 2.73 5.54
N GLY A 56 -15.05 2.50 4.44
CA GLY A 56 -14.28 3.50 3.67
C GLY A 56 -15.22 4.30 2.82
N SER A 57 -15.05 5.62 2.80
CA SER A 57 -15.97 6.57 2.16
C SER A 57 -16.06 6.38 0.65
N HIS A 58 -17.29 6.16 0.15
CA HIS A 58 -17.72 6.62 -1.16
C HIS A 58 -18.45 7.95 -1.02
N VAL A 59 -17.93 8.99 -1.66
CA VAL A 59 -18.71 10.21 -1.88
C VAL A 59 -19.47 10.04 -3.21
N LYS A 60 -20.78 9.80 -3.13
CA LYS A 60 -21.72 10.14 -4.21
C LYS A 60 -22.61 11.26 -3.70
N PHE A 61 -22.58 12.41 -4.37
CA PHE A 61 -23.52 13.49 -4.15
C PHE A 61 -24.80 13.19 -4.94
N ASP A 62 -25.69 12.42 -4.36
CA ASP A 62 -27.13 12.61 -4.58
C ASP A 62 -27.93 12.06 -3.39
N GLU A 63 -28.86 12.89 -2.91
CA GLU A 63 -29.87 12.65 -1.88
C GLU A 63 -29.45 12.00 -0.54
N GLY A 64 -29.18 12.86 0.45
CA GLY A 64 -29.71 12.73 1.80
C GLY A 64 -29.43 11.46 2.60
N ASP A 65 -28.16 11.21 2.95
CA ASP A 65 -27.81 10.51 4.19
C ASP A 65 -26.37 10.88 4.59
N VAL A 66 -26.13 11.18 5.87
CA VAL A 66 -24.82 11.65 6.37
C VAL A 66 -23.95 10.42 6.68
N ASP A 67 -23.04 10.10 5.77
CA ASP A 67 -22.06 9.02 5.93
C ASP A 67 -20.66 9.59 6.28
N LEU A 68 -20.07 9.10 7.38
CA LEU A 68 -18.93 9.72 8.10
C LEU A 68 -17.60 8.94 7.92
N GLY A 69 -17.37 8.39 6.71
CA GLY A 69 -16.06 8.13 6.11
C GLY A 69 -14.90 7.68 7.01
N ILE A 70 -14.90 6.43 7.50
CA ILE A 70 -13.66 5.80 7.96
C ILE A 70 -13.70 4.31 7.66
N GLY A 71 -12.99 3.89 6.63
CA GLY A 71 -12.64 2.50 6.43
C GLY A 71 -11.22 2.38 5.95
N PHE A 72 -10.59 1.38 6.51
CA PHE A 72 -9.19 1.08 6.32
C PHE A 72 -8.94 0.16 5.13
N ASP A 73 -10.00 -0.30 4.48
CA ASP A 73 -9.93 -0.60 3.05
C ASP A 73 -10.04 0.75 2.36
N VAL A 74 -8.99 1.14 1.65
CA VAL A 74 -9.16 1.98 0.46
C VAL A 74 -10.27 1.28 -0.30
N GLY A 75 -11.49 1.85 -0.34
CA GLY A 75 -12.64 1.13 -0.88
C GLY A 75 -12.23 0.54 -2.24
N GLY A 76 -12.67 -0.66 -2.62
CA GLY A 76 -12.19 -1.28 -3.87
C GLY A 76 -12.20 -0.31 -5.07
N ASN A 77 -13.16 0.60 -5.06
CA ASN A 77 -13.27 1.78 -5.93
C ASN A 77 -12.14 2.82 -5.78
N ASP A 78 -11.66 3.21 -4.61
CA ASP A 78 -10.54 4.14 -4.45
C ASP A 78 -9.23 3.57 -5.02
N ALA A 79 -9.02 2.25 -4.90
CA ALA A 79 -7.86 1.59 -5.49
C ALA A 79 -7.99 1.47 -7.01
N ALA A 80 -9.17 1.11 -7.50
CA ALA A 80 -9.50 1.13 -8.91
C ALA A 80 -9.38 2.53 -9.52
N ASP A 81 -9.83 3.56 -8.81
CA ASP A 81 -9.76 4.97 -9.19
C ASP A 81 -8.33 5.47 -9.21
N TYR A 82 -7.51 5.08 -8.23
CA TYR A 82 -6.08 5.37 -8.26
C TYR A 82 -5.43 4.74 -9.50
N VAL A 83 -5.68 3.46 -9.76
CA VAL A 83 -5.11 2.75 -10.90
C VAL A 83 -5.56 3.35 -12.21
N SER A 84 -6.85 3.67 -12.36
CA SER A 84 -7.43 4.22 -13.60
C SER A 84 -6.90 5.62 -13.94
N ARG A 85 -6.50 6.40 -12.93
CA ARG A 85 -5.86 7.72 -13.11
C ARG A 85 -4.41 7.65 -13.58
N LEU A 86 -3.73 6.51 -13.43
CA LEU A 86 -2.35 6.37 -13.91
C LEU A 86 -2.31 6.50 -15.44
N THR A 87 -1.29 7.16 -15.96
CA THR A 87 -1.10 7.33 -17.41
C THR A 87 -0.38 6.11 -17.98
N PRO A 88 -1.00 5.34 -18.91
CA PRO A 88 -0.35 4.23 -19.58
C PRO A 88 0.80 4.73 -20.45
N VAL A 89 2.01 4.24 -20.21
CA VAL A 89 3.21 4.59 -20.99
C VAL A 89 4.03 3.35 -21.33
N THR A 90 4.74 3.39 -22.46
CA THR A 90 5.72 2.35 -22.80
C THR A 90 6.90 2.40 -21.82
N LYS A 91 7.63 1.30 -21.73
CA LYS A 91 8.86 1.25 -20.92
C LYS A 91 9.86 2.35 -21.31
N GLN A 92 10.06 2.59 -22.60
CA GLN A 92 11.00 3.60 -23.09
C GLN A 92 10.59 5.01 -22.62
N VAL A 93 9.30 5.34 -22.69
CA VAL A 93 8.79 6.62 -22.16
C VAL A 93 8.98 6.67 -20.65
N PHE A 94 8.59 5.61 -19.93
CA PHE A 94 8.74 5.53 -18.47
C PHE A 94 10.20 5.74 -18.01
N ASP A 95 11.16 5.12 -18.69
CA ASP A 95 12.59 5.27 -18.41
C ASP A 95 13.08 6.71 -18.68
N GLY A 96 12.47 7.42 -19.63
CA GLY A 96 12.77 8.82 -19.92
C GLY A 96 12.10 9.84 -19.00
N LEU A 97 11.05 9.44 -18.25
CA LEU A 97 10.37 10.33 -17.30
C LEU A 97 11.27 10.68 -16.11
N THR A 98 11.15 11.92 -15.63
CA THR A 98 11.71 12.29 -14.32
C THR A 98 10.99 11.55 -13.20
N SER A 99 11.64 11.45 -12.04
CA SER A 99 11.07 10.77 -10.86
C SER A 99 9.69 11.34 -10.47
N GLN A 100 9.48 12.65 -10.68
CA GLN A 100 8.20 13.33 -10.41
C GLN A 100 7.06 12.79 -11.27
N TYR A 101 7.29 12.50 -12.56
CA TYR A 101 6.24 12.03 -13.47
C TYR A 101 6.08 10.50 -13.48
N ARG A 102 7.10 9.73 -13.06
CA ARG A 102 7.02 8.26 -12.97
C ARG A 102 5.98 7.78 -11.95
N LYS A 103 5.62 8.60 -10.96
CA LYS A 103 4.64 8.24 -9.93
C LYS A 103 3.23 8.10 -10.53
N ASP A 104 2.91 8.94 -11.51
CA ASP A 104 1.61 9.05 -12.19
C ASP A 104 1.51 8.15 -13.42
N ALA A 105 2.54 7.35 -13.68
CA ALA A 105 2.64 6.49 -14.86
C ALA A 105 2.39 5.01 -14.52
N PHE A 106 1.68 4.32 -15.41
CA PHE A 106 1.55 2.87 -15.42
C PHE A 106 2.32 2.30 -16.61
N THR A 107 3.17 1.30 -16.37
CA THR A 107 3.97 0.68 -17.42
C THR A 107 4.07 -0.82 -17.23
N LEU A 108 4.28 -1.53 -18.34
CA LEU A 108 4.53 -2.96 -18.35
C LEU A 108 5.83 -3.21 -19.14
N ALA A 109 6.84 -3.77 -18.48
CA ALA A 109 8.18 -3.92 -19.06
C ALA A 109 8.22 -4.84 -20.30
N ALA A 110 7.20 -5.70 -20.47
CA ALA A 110 7.15 -6.73 -21.51
C ALA A 110 6.55 -6.25 -22.84
N THR A 111 6.09 -5.00 -22.96
CA THR A 111 5.47 -4.50 -24.21
C THR A 111 5.84 -3.06 -24.53
N SER A 112 5.98 -2.78 -25.82
CA SER A 112 6.11 -1.43 -26.39
C SER A 112 4.79 -0.88 -26.93
N ASP A 113 3.70 -1.64 -26.86
CA ASP A 113 2.38 -1.20 -27.33
C ASP A 113 1.59 -0.51 -26.20
N VAL A 114 1.42 0.81 -26.32
CA VAL A 114 0.62 1.62 -25.37
C VAL A 114 -0.82 1.13 -25.26
N ARG A 115 -1.43 0.65 -26.36
CA ARG A 115 -2.82 0.16 -26.33
C ARG A 115 -2.93 -1.09 -25.47
N LEU A 116 -1.93 -1.98 -25.54
CA LEU A 116 -1.85 -3.14 -24.66
C LEU A 116 -1.67 -2.72 -23.21
N VAL A 117 -0.76 -1.78 -22.92
CA VAL A 117 -0.56 -1.23 -21.56
C VAL A 117 -1.86 -0.64 -21.00
N GLN A 118 -2.61 0.10 -21.82
CA GLN A 118 -3.90 0.68 -21.43
C GLN A 118 -4.96 -0.39 -21.12
N LYS A 119 -5.08 -1.44 -21.95
CA LYS A 119 -6.01 -2.54 -21.70
C LYS A 119 -5.66 -3.30 -20.40
N VAL A 120 -4.37 -3.56 -20.17
CA VAL A 120 -3.89 -4.23 -18.96
C VAL A 120 -4.14 -3.36 -17.71
N GLN A 121 -3.91 -2.04 -17.80
CA GLN A 121 -4.24 -1.10 -16.73
C GLN A 121 -5.75 -1.10 -16.41
N ALA A 122 -6.61 -1.07 -17.44
CA ALA A 122 -8.06 -1.11 -17.25
C ALA A 122 -8.51 -2.43 -16.58
N ALA A 123 -7.92 -3.57 -16.97
CA ALA A 123 -8.16 -4.84 -16.32
C ALA A 123 -7.70 -4.85 -14.85
N LEU A 124 -6.57 -4.21 -14.54
CA LEU A 124 -6.12 -4.05 -13.17
C LEU A 124 -7.10 -3.22 -12.33
N ALA A 125 -7.62 -2.12 -12.87
CA ALA A 125 -8.61 -1.30 -12.19
C ALA A 125 -9.93 -2.07 -11.93
N ASP A 126 -10.41 -2.84 -12.90
CA ASP A 126 -11.60 -3.70 -12.74
C ASP A 126 -11.40 -4.80 -11.69
N ILE A 127 -10.19 -5.36 -11.61
CA ILE A 127 -9.86 -6.39 -10.62
C ILE A 127 -9.72 -5.76 -9.23
N ALA A 128 -9.13 -4.57 -9.13
CA ALA A 128 -9.05 -3.83 -7.89
C ALA A 128 -10.45 -3.48 -7.34
N SER A 129 -11.39 -3.07 -8.20
CA SER A 129 -12.76 -2.74 -7.77
C SER A 129 -13.52 -3.93 -7.20
N LYS A 130 -13.17 -5.14 -7.65
CA LYS A 130 -13.76 -6.42 -7.20
C LYS A 130 -12.99 -7.10 -6.07
N GLY A 131 -11.89 -6.51 -5.60
CA GLY A 131 -11.02 -7.14 -4.59
C GLY A 131 -10.30 -8.40 -5.09
N GLY A 132 -10.06 -8.52 -6.39
CA GLY A 132 -9.42 -9.69 -7.00
C GLY A 132 -7.90 -9.74 -6.75
N THR A 133 -7.32 -10.91 -6.96
CA THR A 133 -5.93 -11.24 -6.60
C THR A 133 -4.94 -11.01 -7.75
N ALA A 134 -3.64 -11.12 -7.46
CA ALA A 134 -2.59 -11.14 -8.48
C ALA A 134 -2.77 -12.29 -9.50
N SER A 135 -3.35 -13.41 -9.08
CA SER A 135 -3.66 -14.54 -9.98
C SER A 135 -4.77 -14.18 -10.96
N ASP A 136 -5.81 -13.49 -10.48
CA ASP A 136 -6.92 -13.03 -11.33
C ASP A 136 -6.42 -12.01 -12.35
N PHE A 137 -5.55 -11.09 -11.91
CA PHE A 137 -4.89 -10.13 -12.79
C PHE A 137 -4.04 -10.80 -13.85
N ARG A 138 -3.26 -11.82 -13.48
CA ARG A 138 -2.45 -12.57 -14.44
C ARG A 138 -3.29 -13.23 -15.52
N ALA A 139 -4.37 -13.90 -15.12
CA ALA A 139 -5.28 -14.55 -16.06
C ALA A 139 -5.91 -13.54 -17.03
N ALA A 140 -6.37 -12.39 -16.52
CA ALA A 140 -6.95 -11.33 -17.34
C ALA A 140 -5.92 -10.70 -18.29
N ALA A 141 -4.71 -10.40 -17.80
CA ALA A 141 -3.66 -9.78 -18.60
C ALA A 141 -3.14 -10.72 -19.71
N ASN A 142 -2.99 -12.02 -19.43
CA ASN A 142 -2.60 -12.99 -20.44
C ASN A 142 -3.68 -13.15 -21.51
N LYS A 143 -4.96 -13.23 -21.12
CA LYS A 143 -6.06 -13.24 -22.09
C LYS A 143 -6.03 -12.03 -23.03
N ILE A 144 -5.79 -10.83 -22.48
CA ILE A 144 -5.67 -9.59 -23.26
C ILE A 144 -4.46 -9.63 -24.20
N ALA A 145 -3.34 -10.22 -23.77
CA ALA A 145 -2.15 -10.39 -24.59
C ALA A 145 -2.38 -11.39 -25.74
N ASP A 146 -3.02 -12.51 -25.45
CA ASP A 146 -3.39 -13.54 -26.43
C ASP A 146 -4.32 -12.96 -27.51
N ASP A 147 -5.35 -12.20 -27.10
CA ASP A 147 -6.27 -11.50 -28.01
C ASP A 147 -5.56 -10.46 -28.89
N ALA A 148 -4.41 -9.94 -28.44
CA ALA A 148 -3.57 -9.00 -29.18
C ALA A 148 -2.47 -9.69 -30.01
N GLY A 149 -2.39 -11.02 -30.00
CA GLY A 149 -1.36 -11.79 -30.70
C GLY A 149 0.04 -11.66 -30.10
N VAL A 150 0.14 -11.26 -28.82
CA VAL A 150 1.40 -11.13 -28.09
C VAL A 150 1.63 -12.38 -27.25
N THR A 151 2.84 -12.93 -27.29
CA THR A 151 3.24 -14.08 -26.45
C THR A 151 3.00 -13.78 -24.97
N GLU A 152 2.61 -14.81 -24.20
CA GLU A 152 2.31 -14.69 -22.77
C GLU A 152 3.25 -13.74 -22.03
N LEU A 153 2.64 -12.84 -21.26
CA LEU A 153 3.37 -11.87 -20.47
C LEU A 153 4.01 -12.59 -19.27
N ASN A 154 5.28 -12.26 -18.99
CA ASN A 154 5.99 -12.86 -17.87
C ASN A 154 5.23 -12.63 -16.55
N ALA A 155 4.87 -13.72 -15.86
CA ALA A 155 4.16 -13.71 -14.58
C ALA A 155 4.84 -12.82 -13.54
N PHE A 156 6.18 -12.78 -13.49
CA PHE A 156 6.92 -11.92 -12.57
C PHE A 156 6.67 -10.43 -12.83
N THR A 157 6.60 -10.04 -14.10
CA THR A 157 6.31 -8.65 -14.51
C THR A 157 4.89 -8.27 -14.14
N LEU A 158 3.93 -9.17 -14.36
CA LEU A 158 2.52 -8.97 -14.01
C LEU A 158 2.33 -8.87 -12.49
N ASP A 159 2.92 -9.79 -11.72
CA ASP A 159 2.85 -9.75 -10.26
C ASP A 159 3.50 -8.45 -9.72
N THR A 160 4.60 -8.00 -10.32
CA THR A 160 5.24 -6.73 -9.93
C THR A 160 4.36 -5.52 -10.25
N ALA A 161 3.71 -5.50 -11.42
CA ALA A 161 2.80 -4.43 -11.82
C ALA A 161 1.58 -4.37 -10.88
N TYR A 162 0.95 -5.52 -10.61
CA TYR A 162 -0.16 -5.63 -9.67
C TYR A 162 0.23 -5.15 -8.27
N ASN A 163 1.28 -5.75 -7.68
CA ASN A 163 1.70 -5.43 -6.32
C ASN A 163 2.09 -3.96 -6.18
N THR A 164 2.82 -3.41 -7.15
CA THR A 164 3.26 -2.00 -7.09
C THR A 164 2.07 -1.04 -7.20
N ALA A 165 1.13 -1.30 -8.10
CA ALA A 165 -0.05 -0.45 -8.26
C ALA A 165 -0.98 -0.51 -7.05
N MET A 166 -1.23 -1.72 -6.52
CA MET A 166 -2.04 -1.91 -5.31
C MET A 166 -1.38 -1.26 -4.09
N GLN A 167 -0.08 -1.46 -3.87
CA GLN A 167 0.60 -0.82 -2.74
C GLN A 167 0.59 0.71 -2.83
N LYS A 168 0.74 1.28 -4.04
CA LYS A 168 0.58 2.73 -4.25
C LYS A 168 -0.84 3.21 -3.94
N ALA A 169 -1.85 2.51 -4.45
CA ALA A 169 -3.26 2.82 -4.21
C ALA A 169 -3.60 2.81 -2.71
N TYR A 170 -3.26 1.72 -2.01
CA TYR A 170 -3.49 1.59 -0.57
C TYR A 170 -2.75 2.64 0.24
N SER A 171 -1.47 2.89 -0.07
CA SER A 171 -0.66 3.90 0.63
C SER A 171 -1.17 5.33 0.38
N SER A 172 -1.73 5.60 -0.80
CA SER A 172 -2.33 6.89 -1.15
C SER A 172 -3.61 7.13 -0.36
N GLY A 173 -4.53 6.17 -0.29
CA GLY A 173 -5.76 6.31 0.50
C GLY A 173 -5.45 6.46 1.98
N ARG A 174 -4.51 5.67 2.50
CA ARG A 174 -4.02 5.79 3.89
C ARG A 174 -3.43 7.17 4.18
N LEU A 175 -2.66 7.73 3.25
CA LEU A 175 -2.08 9.06 3.41
C LEU A 175 -3.14 10.14 3.58
N VAL A 176 -4.22 10.07 2.79
CA VAL A 176 -5.35 11.02 2.88
C VAL A 176 -5.98 10.94 4.27
N GLN A 177 -6.29 9.74 4.74
CA GLN A 177 -6.88 9.52 6.07
C GLN A 177 -5.98 10.03 7.20
N MET A 178 -4.67 9.71 7.15
CA MET A 178 -3.73 10.14 8.18
C MET A 178 -3.54 11.65 8.24
N ARG A 179 -3.81 12.37 7.15
CA ARG A 179 -3.70 13.83 7.06
C ARG A 179 -4.97 14.57 7.48
N GLU A 180 -6.06 13.87 7.78
CA GLU A 180 -7.28 14.51 8.27
C GLU A 180 -6.98 15.29 9.56
N PRO A 181 -7.50 16.52 9.74
CA PRO A 181 -7.11 17.39 10.86
C PRO A 181 -7.27 16.74 12.24
N HIS A 182 -8.35 15.98 12.43
CA HIS A 182 -8.61 15.29 13.70
C HIS A 182 -7.66 14.10 13.94
N MET A 183 -7.20 13.44 12.86
CA MET A 183 -6.21 12.38 12.94
C MET A 183 -4.83 12.95 13.27
N MET A 184 -4.45 14.06 12.64
CA MET A 184 -3.19 14.76 12.92
C MET A 184 -3.15 15.34 14.34
N GLU A 185 -4.30 15.79 14.87
CA GLU A 185 -4.41 16.25 16.26
C GLU A 185 -4.27 15.08 17.26
N ALA A 186 -4.90 13.94 16.98
CA ALA A 186 -4.88 12.77 17.85
C ALA A 186 -3.56 11.98 17.80
N LEU A 187 -2.96 11.87 16.62
CA LEU A 187 -1.81 11.04 16.30
C LEU A 187 -0.76 11.87 15.52
N PRO A 188 -0.11 12.84 16.19
CA PRO A 188 0.73 13.84 15.52
C PRO A 188 2.06 13.30 15.00
N PHE A 189 2.42 12.05 15.33
CA PHE A 189 3.65 11.42 14.86
C PHE A 189 3.35 10.26 13.93
N TRP A 190 4.25 10.05 12.99
CA TRP A 190 4.21 8.92 12.08
C TRP A 190 5.42 8.03 12.35
N GLN A 191 5.20 6.72 12.38
CA GLN A 191 6.24 5.71 12.50
C GLN A 191 6.30 4.87 11.23
N TYR A 192 7.50 4.71 10.70
CA TYR A 192 7.77 3.87 9.54
C TYR A 192 7.81 2.40 9.98
N TRP A 193 7.13 1.54 9.23
CA TRP A 193 7.04 0.12 9.51
C TRP A 193 7.41 -0.70 8.28
N THR A 194 8.16 -1.77 8.49
CA THR A 194 8.49 -2.77 7.49
C THR A 194 7.91 -4.13 7.87
N VAL A 195 7.68 -4.99 6.87
CA VAL A 195 7.25 -6.38 7.14
C VAL A 195 8.32 -7.23 7.85
N GLY A 196 9.56 -6.73 7.98
CA GLY A 196 10.62 -7.37 8.76
C GLY A 196 11.17 -8.69 8.19
N ASP A 197 10.84 -9.06 6.95
CA ASP A 197 11.34 -10.28 6.32
C ASP A 197 12.65 -10.06 5.55
N LEU A 198 13.30 -11.16 5.14
CA LEU A 198 14.56 -11.13 4.37
C LEU A 198 14.44 -10.52 2.97
N ARG A 199 13.23 -10.18 2.53
CA ARG A 199 12.97 -9.54 1.23
C ARG A 199 12.80 -8.02 1.39
N VAL A 200 12.73 -7.49 2.61
CA VAL A 200 12.88 -6.06 2.87
C VAL A 200 14.31 -5.67 2.53
N ARG A 201 14.45 -4.61 1.73
CA ARG A 201 15.77 -4.14 1.33
C ARG A 201 16.48 -3.47 2.50
N PRO A 202 17.81 -3.60 2.62
CA PRO A 202 18.54 -3.05 3.76
C PRO A 202 18.27 -1.56 3.99
N GLU A 203 18.16 -0.77 2.92
CA GLU A 203 17.87 0.67 2.99
C GLU A 203 16.46 1.01 3.51
N HIS A 204 15.50 0.08 3.40
CA HIS A 204 14.17 0.22 4.01
C HIS A 204 14.17 -0.35 5.43
N ALA A 205 14.89 -1.46 5.68
CA ALA A 205 14.94 -2.12 6.98
C ALA A 205 15.49 -1.18 8.07
N VAL A 206 16.47 -0.32 7.73
CA VAL A 206 16.99 0.68 8.66
C VAL A 206 15.98 1.77 9.05
N LEU A 207 14.88 1.91 8.30
CA LEU A 207 13.79 2.82 8.64
C LEU A 207 12.77 2.18 9.58
N ASP A 208 12.86 0.89 9.88
CA ASP A 208 11.89 0.23 10.76
C ASP A 208 11.90 0.91 12.16
N GLY A 209 10.73 1.39 12.58
CA GLY A 209 10.57 2.14 13.83
C GLY A 209 10.98 3.62 13.75
N PHE A 210 11.52 4.10 12.62
CA PHE A 210 11.84 5.52 12.44
C PHE A 210 10.59 6.37 12.63
N CYS A 211 10.69 7.37 13.51
CA CYS A 211 9.57 8.20 13.90
C CYS A 211 9.90 9.68 13.72
N ALA A 212 8.93 10.43 13.19
CA ALA A 212 9.00 11.87 13.03
C ALA A 212 7.59 12.46 13.08
N HIS A 213 7.49 13.75 13.40
CA HIS A 213 6.22 14.46 13.38
C HIS A 213 5.57 14.35 11.99
N ALA A 214 4.24 14.26 11.91
CA ALA A 214 3.50 13.97 10.69
C ALA A 214 3.64 15.04 9.59
N ILE A 215 3.95 16.28 9.96
CA ILE A 215 4.28 17.37 9.02
C ILE A 215 5.78 17.54 8.74
N ASP A 216 6.64 16.65 9.27
CA ASP A 216 8.08 16.71 9.06
C ASP A 216 8.41 16.48 7.56
N PRO A 217 9.30 17.30 6.96
CA PRO A 217 9.65 17.18 5.54
C PRO A 217 10.33 15.84 5.19
N VAL A 218 10.83 15.08 6.16
CA VAL A 218 11.39 13.73 5.94
C VAL A 218 10.42 12.83 5.18
N TRP A 219 9.11 12.96 5.41
CA TRP A 219 8.10 12.13 4.78
C TRP A 219 8.02 12.37 3.27
N LEU A 220 8.29 13.59 2.80
CA LEU A 220 8.41 13.89 1.36
C LEU A 220 9.45 13.01 0.68
N LYS A 221 10.47 12.56 1.42
CA LYS A 221 11.51 11.67 0.93
C LYS A 221 11.15 10.19 1.12
N ILE A 222 10.79 9.79 2.34
CA ILE A 222 10.76 8.36 2.68
C ILE A 222 9.39 7.69 2.61
N TYR A 223 8.28 8.44 2.60
CA TYR A 223 6.94 7.84 2.71
C TYR A 223 6.69 6.78 1.62
N PRO A 224 6.23 5.57 2.01
CA PRO A 224 6.13 4.45 1.10
C PRO A 224 4.94 4.56 0.13
N PRO A 225 4.94 3.79 -0.97
CA PRO A 225 6.01 2.88 -1.38
C PRO A 225 7.24 3.64 -1.87
N SER A 226 8.43 3.16 -1.50
CA SER A 226 9.71 3.78 -1.87
C SER A 226 10.45 3.02 -2.97
N GLY A 227 9.79 2.05 -3.61
CA GLY A 227 10.33 1.21 -4.69
C GLY A 227 9.34 0.16 -5.16
N PHE A 228 9.68 -0.56 -6.24
CA PHE A 228 8.87 -1.68 -6.74
C PHE A 228 8.75 -2.78 -5.70
N ASN A 229 7.56 -3.40 -5.60
CA ASN A 229 7.25 -4.43 -4.59
C ASN A 229 7.60 -4.01 -3.15
N CYS A 230 7.60 -2.71 -2.85
CA CYS A 230 7.74 -2.23 -1.48
C CYS A 230 6.52 -2.69 -0.66
N ARG A 231 6.78 -3.18 0.56
CA ARG A 231 5.78 -3.68 1.52
C ARG A 231 5.93 -2.97 2.86
N CYS A 232 6.42 -1.74 2.81
CA CYS A 232 6.57 -0.87 3.98
C CYS A 232 5.32 0.01 4.08
N SER A 233 5.00 0.45 5.29
CA SER A 233 3.85 1.28 5.60
C SER A 233 4.25 2.36 6.61
N VAL A 234 3.34 3.30 6.85
CA VAL A 234 3.47 4.30 7.90
C VAL A 234 2.26 4.19 8.81
N VAL A 235 2.49 4.21 10.11
CA VAL A 235 1.44 4.17 11.13
C VAL A 235 1.42 5.49 11.90
N PRO A 236 0.25 6.12 12.07
CA PRO A 236 0.13 7.30 12.91
C PRO A 236 0.09 6.86 14.38
N ILE A 237 0.84 7.53 15.25
CA ILE A 237 0.99 7.18 16.67
C ILE A 237 0.77 8.41 17.56
N PRO A 238 0.30 8.23 18.81
CA PRO A 238 0.13 9.32 19.75
C PRO A 238 1.50 9.82 20.26
N ALA A 239 1.54 11.07 20.72
CA ALA A 239 2.76 11.70 21.22
C ALA A 239 3.42 10.93 22.39
N GLU A 240 2.62 10.24 23.20
CA GLU A 240 3.07 9.44 24.34
C GLU A 240 3.84 8.19 23.94
N GLU A 241 3.57 7.66 22.74
CA GLU A 241 4.24 6.47 22.19
C GLU A 241 5.44 6.86 21.31
N ALA A 242 5.53 8.13 20.91
CA ALA A 242 6.63 8.62 20.09
C ALA A 242 7.95 8.66 20.89
N PRO A 243 9.06 8.13 20.33
CA PRO A 243 10.40 8.35 20.89
C PRO A 243 10.69 9.84 21.08
N LYS A 244 11.40 10.21 22.16
CA LYS A 244 11.64 11.62 22.53
C LYS A 244 12.39 12.43 21.47
N ASP A 245 13.15 11.78 20.61
CA ASP A 245 13.87 12.42 19.50
C ASP A 245 12.98 12.65 18.26
N SER A 246 11.75 12.14 18.24
CA SER A 246 10.82 12.29 17.10
C SER A 246 10.42 13.73 16.80
N ASP A 247 10.55 14.61 17.79
CA ASP A 247 10.33 16.07 17.67
C ASP A 247 11.49 16.79 16.98
N GLN A 248 12.66 16.16 16.92
CA GLN A 248 13.80 16.70 16.18
C GLN A 248 13.59 16.45 14.70
N GLY A 249 14.16 17.32 13.86
CA GLY A 249 14.03 17.21 12.41
C GLY A 249 14.39 15.81 11.90
N GLY A 250 13.46 15.24 11.14
CA GLY A 250 13.57 13.86 10.67
C GLY A 250 14.69 13.69 9.65
N LEU A 251 14.96 14.72 8.84
CA LEU A 251 16.03 14.71 7.84
C LEU A 251 17.42 14.56 8.46
N GLU A 252 17.67 15.19 9.61
CA GLU A 252 18.95 15.09 10.33
C GLU A 252 19.15 13.72 10.98
N ARG A 253 18.06 13.05 11.36
CA ARG A 253 18.07 11.73 12.00
C ARG A 253 17.97 10.57 11.02
N LEU A 254 17.82 10.84 9.72
CA LEU A 254 17.70 9.80 8.71
C LEU A 254 18.95 8.90 8.70
N PRO A 255 18.79 7.57 8.76
CA PRO A 255 19.90 6.65 8.57
C PRO A 255 20.60 6.90 7.24
N ALA A 256 21.93 6.92 7.22
CA ALA A 256 22.73 7.24 6.03
C ALA A 256 22.35 6.37 4.82
N LEU A 257 22.06 5.09 5.04
CA LEU A 257 21.65 4.17 3.98
C LEU A 257 20.31 4.58 3.35
N ALA A 258 19.33 4.95 4.17
CA ALA A 258 18.03 5.44 3.69
C ALA A 258 18.15 6.83 3.03
N MET A 259 19.04 7.68 3.56
CA MET A 259 19.29 9.00 3.00
C MET A 259 19.76 8.93 1.54
N VAL A 260 20.57 7.92 1.20
CA VAL A 260 21.14 7.76 -0.15
C VAL A 260 20.24 6.93 -1.06
N LEU A 261 19.61 5.88 -0.55
CA LEU A 261 18.94 4.86 -1.36
C LEU A 261 17.40 4.88 -1.29
N VAL A 262 16.82 5.77 -0.48
CA VAL A 262 15.36 5.94 -0.37
C VAL A 262 14.94 7.35 -0.84
N PRO A 263 13.97 7.45 -1.78
CA PRO A 263 13.37 6.33 -2.52
C PRO A 263 14.37 5.71 -3.50
N GLN A 264 14.09 4.48 -3.93
CA GLN A 264 14.92 3.80 -4.92
C GLN A 264 14.96 4.57 -6.23
N GLN A 265 16.02 4.35 -7.02
CA GLN A 265 16.20 5.04 -8.29
C GLN A 265 14.97 4.89 -9.19
N GLY A 266 14.42 6.03 -9.62
CA GLY A 266 13.24 6.06 -10.48
C GLY A 266 11.90 5.97 -9.75
N PHE A 267 11.90 5.99 -8.41
CA PHE A 267 10.71 6.05 -7.58
C PHE A 267 10.64 7.36 -6.81
N THR A 268 9.43 7.81 -6.47
CA THR A 268 9.19 9.02 -5.67
C THR A 268 8.12 8.72 -4.63
N SER A 269 8.24 9.35 -3.46
CA SER A 269 7.21 9.32 -2.41
C SER A 269 5.89 9.93 -2.92
N LEU A 270 4.77 9.38 -2.42
CA LEU A 270 3.42 9.84 -2.75
C LEU A 270 3.13 11.28 -2.32
N LEU A 271 3.86 11.79 -1.33
CA LEU A 271 3.61 13.10 -0.73
C LEU A 271 3.93 14.31 -1.63
N HIS A 272 4.68 14.12 -2.71
CA HIS A 272 4.91 15.17 -3.71
C HIS A 272 3.69 15.38 -4.65
N ALA A 273 2.55 14.72 -4.40
CA ALA A 273 1.36 14.73 -5.26
C ALA A 273 0.15 15.49 -4.68
N ILE A 274 0.29 16.09 -3.49
CA ILE A 274 -0.77 16.84 -2.81
C ILE A 274 -0.32 18.29 -2.66
#